data_AF-A0A932NYQ4-F1
#
_entry.id   AF-A0A932NYQ4-F1
#
_cell.length_a   1.000
_cell.length_b   1.000
_cell.length_c   1.000
_cell.angle_alpha   90.00
_cell.angle_beta   90.00
_cell.angle_gamma   90.00
#
_symmetry.space_group_name_H-M   'P 1'
#
loop_
_entity.id
_entity.type
_entity.pdbx_description
1 polymer ?
#
loop_
_entity_poly.entity_id
_entity_poly.type
_entity_poly.pdbx_seq_one_letter_code
_entity_poly.pdbx_strand_id
1 'polypeptide(L)'
;MKIVTKFILITLFFFVFVGGAFAKTNFTSAPSPTPVAKPIEVNSFELFWPIAPGKTEGDFLYSLKLLKEKVREMFIFSGPKKAEYNALLSEKRVLEYEKLLITNKDYKNASKTLNRLKANQDKAASYLSKAKEAGQDISVSSSKVSEAFDKELLLLNSIFSRVDSSQKQTVTDAISHLTEVSSKIK
;
A
#
# COMPACT_ATOMS: atom_id res chain seq x y z
N MET A 1 -53.62 34.77 3.50
CA MET A 1 -53.42 35.56 4.73
C MET A 1 -53.47 34.61 5.93
N LYS A 2 -52.32 34.43 6.61
CA LYS A 2 -52.07 34.03 8.01
C LYS A 2 -52.87 32.88 8.67
N ILE A 3 -52.18 31.76 8.92
CA ILE A 3 -52.17 30.99 10.18
C ILE A 3 -50.71 30.52 10.39
N VAL A 4 -49.78 31.38 10.85
CA VAL A 4 -49.28 31.50 12.24
C VAL A 4 -48.92 30.13 12.85
N THR A 5 -47.66 29.68 12.75
CA THR A 5 -46.54 29.95 13.69
C THR A 5 -46.79 29.42 15.09
N LYS A 6 -46.10 28.33 15.47
CA LYS A 6 -45.53 28.05 16.81
C LYS A 6 -45.11 26.58 16.89
N PHE A 7 -43.82 26.29 16.82
CA PHE A 7 -43.17 25.22 17.60
C PHE A 7 -41.68 25.54 17.66
N ILE A 8 -41.38 26.52 18.51
CA ILE A 8 -40.05 26.85 18.99
C ILE A 8 -40.02 26.40 20.47
N LEU A 9 -38.83 25.94 20.88
CA LEU A 9 -38.31 25.84 22.25
C LEU A 9 -38.49 24.50 23.01
N ILE A 10 -37.32 23.95 23.34
CA ILE A 10 -36.94 23.26 24.58
C ILE A 10 -37.26 21.77 24.68
N THR A 11 -36.22 20.95 24.56
CA THR A 11 -35.75 20.23 25.75
C THR A 11 -34.25 19.98 25.69
N LEU A 12 -33.55 20.61 26.62
CA LEU A 12 -32.13 20.51 26.91
C LEU A 12 -31.90 19.31 27.85
N PHE A 13 -30.79 18.60 27.65
CA PHE A 13 -30.00 17.89 28.67
C PHE A 13 -30.55 16.60 29.30
N PHE A 14 -29.84 15.48 29.12
CA PHE A 14 -29.15 14.82 30.24
C PHE A 14 -28.00 13.94 29.73
N PHE A 15 -26.79 14.32 30.12
CA PHE A 15 -25.57 13.51 30.05
C PHE A 15 -25.70 12.35 31.06
N VAL A 16 -25.54 11.10 30.61
CA VAL A 16 -25.22 9.99 31.52
C VAL A 16 -23.92 9.37 31.03
N PHE A 17 -22.82 9.87 31.60
CA PHE A 17 -21.50 9.30 31.47
C PHE A 17 -21.44 8.09 32.41
N VAL A 18 -21.59 6.88 31.86
CA VAL A 18 -21.43 5.64 32.62
C VAL A 18 -19.94 5.45 32.89
N GLY A 19 -19.54 5.59 34.16
CA GLY A 19 -18.17 5.38 34.61
C GLY A 19 -17.72 3.94 34.36
N GLY A 20 -16.71 3.78 33.51
CA GLY A 20 -15.97 2.53 33.38
C GLY A 20 -15.06 2.34 34.58
N ALA A 21 -15.27 1.24 35.32
CA ALA A 21 -14.40 0.80 36.39
C ALA A 21 -13.07 0.30 35.81
N PHE A 22 -11.97 0.98 36.12
CA PHE A 22 -10.62 0.50 35.82
C PHE A 22 -10.15 -0.44 36.93
N ALA A 23 -10.14 -1.74 36.66
CA ALA A 23 -9.51 -2.72 37.53
C ALA A 23 -7.98 -2.59 37.43
N LYS A 24 -7.30 -2.31 38.56
CA LYS A 24 -5.84 -2.41 38.66
C LYS A 24 -5.44 -3.87 38.77
N THR A 25 -4.82 -4.42 37.72
CA THR A 25 -4.10 -5.70 37.79
C THR A 25 -2.66 -5.45 38.23
N ASN A 26 -2.27 -6.02 39.37
CA ASN A 26 -0.89 -6.09 39.81
C ASN A 26 -0.12 -7.05 38.90
N PHE A 27 0.96 -6.58 38.27
CA PHE A 27 1.87 -7.43 37.50
C PHE A 27 2.91 -8.03 38.44
N THR A 28 2.80 -9.32 38.72
CA THR A 28 3.89 -10.14 39.25
C THR A 28 4.74 -10.60 38.07
N SER A 29 5.96 -10.09 37.93
CA SER A 29 6.92 -10.51 36.93
C SER A 29 7.56 -11.85 37.31
N ALA A 30 7.13 -12.93 36.65
CA ALA A 30 7.89 -14.18 36.59
C ALA A 30 8.94 -14.09 35.46
N PRO A 31 10.15 -14.63 35.62
CA PRO A 31 11.17 -14.59 34.58
C PRO A 31 10.75 -15.46 33.38
N SER A 32 10.58 -14.82 32.22
CA SER A 32 10.16 -15.47 30.97
C SER A 32 11.37 -16.10 30.26
N PRO A 33 11.26 -17.35 29.75
CA PRO A 33 12.31 -18.00 28.97
C PRO A 33 12.54 -17.27 27.64
N THR A 34 13.80 -17.30 27.19
CA THR A 34 14.31 -16.68 25.97
C THR A 34 13.40 -16.94 24.75
N PRO A 35 12.90 -15.90 24.05
CA PRO A 35 12.03 -16.11 22.90
C PRO A 35 12.87 -16.59 21.71
N VAL A 36 12.54 -17.78 21.23
CA VAL A 36 12.90 -18.25 19.88
C VAL A 36 12.29 -17.27 18.88
N ALA A 37 13.12 -16.63 18.07
CA ALA A 37 12.71 -15.61 17.10
C ALA A 37 11.66 -16.20 16.14
N LYS A 38 10.39 -15.76 16.30
CA LYS A 38 9.35 -15.99 15.30
C LYS A 38 9.69 -15.21 14.04
N PRO A 39 9.38 -15.72 12.83
CA PRO A 39 9.49 -14.94 11.60
C PRO A 39 8.72 -13.64 11.78
N ILE A 40 9.34 -12.51 11.46
CA ILE A 40 8.71 -11.19 11.54
C ILE A 40 7.57 -11.17 10.51
N GLU A 41 6.34 -11.34 11.00
CA GLU A 41 5.14 -11.22 10.20
C GLU A 41 4.92 -9.73 9.91
N VAL A 42 5.25 -9.30 8.69
CA VAL A 42 5.06 -7.92 8.26
C VAL A 42 3.56 -7.68 8.07
N ASN A 43 3.00 -6.77 8.84
CA ASN A 43 1.62 -6.34 8.66
C ASN A 43 1.53 -5.34 7.49
N SER A 44 1.05 -5.80 6.34
CA SER A 44 0.90 -4.97 5.14
C SER A 44 -0.02 -3.77 5.33
N PHE A 45 -1.00 -3.86 6.24
CA PHE A 45 -1.88 -2.73 6.54
C PHE A 45 -1.12 -1.60 7.25
N GLU A 46 -0.29 -1.93 8.24
CA GLU A 46 0.52 -0.95 8.95
C GLU A 46 1.61 -0.36 8.04
N LEU A 47 2.23 -1.20 7.21
CA LEU A 47 3.32 -0.79 6.32
C LEU A 47 2.87 0.20 5.24
N PHE A 48 1.66 0.02 4.71
CA PHE A 48 1.15 0.81 3.58
C PHE A 48 0.03 1.78 3.95
N TRP A 49 -0.35 1.94 5.22
CA TRP A 49 -1.40 2.87 5.62
C TRP A 49 -1.15 4.28 5.07
N PRO A 50 -2.12 4.92 4.36
CA PRO A 50 -3.55 4.58 4.24
C PRO A 50 -3.96 3.85 2.94
N ILE A 51 -3.03 3.18 2.27
CA ILE A 51 -3.25 2.50 0.99
C ILE A 51 -3.84 1.10 1.25
N ALA A 52 -4.85 0.73 0.47
CA ALA A 52 -5.46 -0.59 0.49
C ALA A 52 -5.53 -1.16 -0.95
N PRO A 53 -5.53 -2.50 -1.12
CA PRO A 53 -5.58 -3.13 -2.45
C PRO A 53 -6.88 -2.80 -3.21
N GLY A 54 -8.01 -2.66 -2.51
CA GLY A 54 -9.31 -2.39 -3.13
C GLY A 54 -9.75 -3.52 -4.08
N LYS A 55 -10.15 -3.15 -5.30
CA LYS A 55 -10.47 -4.09 -6.40
C LYS A 55 -9.19 -4.65 -7.03
N THR A 56 -9.16 -5.96 -7.26
CA THR A 56 -8.01 -6.75 -7.77
C THR A 56 -8.27 -7.27 -9.18
N GLU A 57 -7.23 -7.76 -9.86
CA GLU A 57 -7.38 -8.50 -11.11
C GLU A 57 -8.40 -9.64 -10.94
N GLY A 58 -9.31 -9.78 -11.91
CA GLY A 58 -10.44 -10.72 -11.85
C GLY A 58 -11.77 -10.08 -11.39
N ASP A 59 -11.76 -8.92 -10.73
CA ASP A 59 -12.99 -8.20 -10.38
C ASP A 59 -13.62 -7.52 -11.61
N PHE A 60 -14.96 -7.52 -11.69
CA PHE A 60 -15.73 -6.93 -12.80
C PHE A 60 -15.36 -5.46 -13.08
N LEU A 61 -15.11 -4.66 -12.04
CA LEU A 61 -14.79 -3.23 -12.15
C LEU A 61 -13.28 -2.93 -12.19
N TYR A 62 -12.42 -3.94 -12.31
CA TYR A 62 -10.97 -3.73 -12.33
C TYR A 62 -10.51 -2.94 -13.56
N SER A 63 -11.10 -3.20 -14.73
CA SER A 63 -10.81 -2.46 -15.97
C SER A 63 -11.10 -0.96 -15.84
N LEU A 64 -12.21 -0.60 -15.17
CA LEU A 64 -12.57 0.80 -14.90
C LEU A 64 -11.59 1.46 -13.93
N LYS A 65 -11.08 0.71 -12.94
CA LYS A 65 -10.00 1.16 -12.07
C LYS A 65 -8.74 1.47 -12.87
N LEU A 66 -8.29 0.56 -13.74
CA LEU A 66 -7.12 0.78 -14.60
C LEU A 66 -7.31 2.01 -15.52
N LEU A 67 -8.51 2.17 -16.08
CA LEU A 67 -8.83 3.34 -16.90
C LEU A 67 -8.71 4.63 -16.09
N LYS A 68 -9.32 4.69 -14.89
CA LYS A 68 -9.23 5.85 -14.00
C LYS A 68 -7.78 6.19 -13.64
N GLU A 69 -6.96 5.19 -13.37
CA GLU A 69 -5.55 5.38 -13.05
C GLU A 69 -4.77 5.94 -14.24
N LYS A 70 -5.00 5.40 -15.45
CA LYS A 70 -4.37 5.90 -16.68
C LYS A 70 -4.79 7.33 -17.01
N VAL A 71 -6.08 7.65 -16.86
CA VAL A 71 -6.60 9.01 -17.06
C VAL A 71 -5.94 9.95 -16.05
N ARG A 72 -5.84 9.57 -14.77
CA ARG A 72 -5.15 10.38 -13.77
C ARG A 72 -3.67 10.59 -14.10
N GLU A 73 -2.95 9.56 -14.55
CA GLU A 73 -1.54 9.69 -14.98
C GLU A 73 -1.39 10.72 -16.10
N MET A 74 -2.32 10.74 -17.06
CA MET A 74 -2.31 11.68 -18.19
C MET A 74 -2.40 13.15 -17.76
N PHE A 75 -3.14 13.44 -16.69
CA PHE A 75 -3.30 14.80 -16.14
C PHE A 75 -2.16 15.25 -15.22
N ILE A 76 -1.18 14.39 -14.94
CA ILE A 76 0.03 14.79 -14.20
C ILE A 76 1.08 15.21 -15.21
N PHE A 77 1.38 16.50 -15.34
CA PHE A 77 2.33 16.97 -16.37
C PHE A 77 3.80 16.93 -15.93
N SER A 78 4.08 16.98 -14.63
CA SER A 78 5.43 16.95 -14.08
C SER A 78 6.03 15.54 -14.10
N GLY A 79 7.24 15.38 -14.63
CA GLY A 79 7.99 14.11 -14.63
C GLY A 79 8.17 13.53 -13.21
N PRO A 80 8.71 14.29 -12.25
CA PRO A 80 8.85 13.85 -10.86
C PRO A 80 7.51 13.43 -10.24
N LYS A 81 6.42 14.17 -10.52
CA LYS A 81 5.08 13.79 -10.05
C LYS A 81 4.52 12.54 -10.72
N LYS A 82 4.82 12.30 -12.00
CA LYS A 82 4.48 11.03 -12.66
C LYS A 82 5.24 9.87 -12.04
N ALA A 83 6.48 10.08 -11.62
CA ALA A 83 7.25 9.07 -10.91
C ALA A 83 6.64 8.72 -9.55
N GLU A 84 6.35 9.74 -8.72
CA GLU A 84 5.66 9.56 -7.44
C GLU A 84 4.32 8.82 -7.63
N TYR A 85 3.56 9.16 -8.67
CA TYR A 85 2.29 8.52 -8.95
C TYR A 85 2.44 7.06 -9.38
N ASN A 86 3.46 6.73 -10.19
CA ASN A 86 3.71 5.36 -10.61
C ASN A 86 4.23 4.49 -9.46
N ALA A 87 5.02 5.06 -8.54
CA ALA A 87 5.40 4.39 -7.29
C ALA A 87 4.17 4.12 -6.41
N LEU A 88 3.26 5.08 -6.27
CA LEU A 88 1.98 4.86 -5.57
C LEU A 88 1.14 3.74 -6.21
N LEU A 89 1.18 3.62 -7.55
CA LEU A 89 0.51 2.52 -8.24
C LEU A 89 1.23 1.19 -7.98
N SER A 90 2.56 1.14 -7.96
CA SER A 90 3.29 -0.08 -7.63
C SER A 90 2.99 -0.56 -6.20
N GLU A 91 2.93 0.34 -5.22
CA GLU A 91 2.52 0.00 -3.84
C GLU A 91 1.13 -0.67 -3.81
N LYS A 92 0.18 -0.16 -4.59
CA LYS A 92 -1.14 -0.80 -4.72
C LYS A 92 -1.07 -2.17 -5.38
N ARG A 93 -0.24 -2.33 -6.41
CA ARG A 93 -0.09 -3.61 -7.11
C ARG A 93 0.59 -4.66 -6.22
N VAL A 94 1.53 -4.31 -5.33
CA VAL A 94 2.12 -5.28 -4.40
C VAL A 94 1.09 -5.77 -3.36
N LEU A 95 0.22 -4.89 -2.88
CA LEU A 95 -0.87 -5.26 -1.98
C LEU A 95 -1.93 -6.14 -2.68
N GLU A 96 -2.26 -5.81 -3.93
CA GLU A 96 -3.15 -6.65 -4.74
C GLU A 96 -2.52 -8.02 -5.01
N TYR A 97 -1.22 -8.05 -5.28
CA TYR A 97 -0.46 -9.27 -5.50
C TYR A 97 -0.47 -10.15 -4.25
N GLU A 98 -0.19 -9.58 -3.06
CA GLU A 98 -0.29 -10.30 -1.80
C GLU A 98 -1.67 -10.93 -1.60
N LYS A 99 -2.73 -10.12 -1.77
CA LYS A 99 -4.11 -10.57 -1.59
C LYS A 99 -4.46 -11.71 -2.57
N LEU A 100 -4.10 -11.56 -3.84
CA LEU A 100 -4.39 -12.57 -4.87
C LEU A 100 -3.60 -13.87 -4.61
N LEU A 101 -2.33 -13.75 -4.23
CA LEU A 101 -1.43 -14.87 -4.05
C LEU A 101 -1.71 -15.64 -2.75
N ILE A 102 -1.83 -14.93 -1.63
CA ILE A 102 -1.93 -15.52 -0.29
C ILE A 102 -3.38 -15.81 0.07
N THR A 103 -4.28 -14.84 -0.09
CA THR A 103 -5.68 -14.97 0.34
C THR A 103 -6.51 -15.74 -0.66
N ASN A 104 -6.45 -15.35 -1.94
CA ASN A 104 -7.32 -15.92 -2.96
C ASN A 104 -6.72 -17.17 -3.65
N LYS A 105 -5.40 -17.37 -3.54
CA LYS A 105 -4.64 -18.39 -4.28
C LYS A 105 -4.91 -18.37 -5.80
N ASP A 106 -5.17 -17.18 -6.34
CA ASP A 106 -5.40 -16.95 -7.76
C ASP A 106 -4.07 -16.59 -8.46
N TYR A 107 -3.26 -17.61 -8.71
CA TYR A 107 -1.92 -17.46 -9.26
C TYR A 107 -1.91 -16.79 -10.65
N LYS A 108 -2.97 -16.99 -11.45
CA LYS A 108 -3.09 -16.40 -12.79
C LYS A 108 -3.24 -14.89 -12.70
N ASN A 109 -4.16 -14.41 -11.87
CA ASN A 109 -4.37 -12.96 -11.70
C ASN A 109 -3.25 -12.33 -10.84
N ALA A 110 -2.66 -13.06 -9.90
CA ALA A 110 -1.46 -12.63 -9.19
C ALA A 110 -0.29 -12.37 -10.16
N SER A 111 -0.01 -13.27 -11.09
CA SER A 111 1.05 -13.09 -12.11
C SER A 111 0.83 -11.86 -12.98
N LYS A 112 -0.41 -11.61 -13.42
CA LYS A 112 -0.75 -10.38 -14.16
C LYS A 112 -0.53 -9.13 -13.32
N THR A 113 -0.94 -9.16 -12.07
CA THR A 113 -0.77 -8.05 -11.12
C THR A 113 0.72 -7.77 -10.89
N LEU A 114 1.54 -8.82 -10.79
CA LEU A 114 2.98 -8.70 -10.63
C LEU A 114 3.66 -8.07 -11.84
N ASN A 115 3.22 -8.41 -13.06
CA ASN A 115 3.73 -7.75 -14.27
C ASN A 115 3.38 -6.26 -14.30
N ARG A 116 2.20 -5.89 -13.79
CA ARG A 116 1.84 -4.47 -13.63
C ARG A 116 2.67 -3.79 -12.56
N LEU A 117 2.94 -4.45 -11.43
CA LEU A 117 3.84 -3.97 -10.39
C LEU A 117 5.20 -3.58 -11.00
N LYS A 118 5.84 -4.51 -11.72
CA LYS A 118 7.12 -4.28 -12.40
C LYS A 118 7.05 -3.12 -13.40
N ALA A 119 6.01 -3.08 -14.23
CA ALA A 119 5.83 -2.00 -15.20
C ALA A 119 5.65 -0.62 -14.54
N ASN A 120 4.98 -0.55 -13.37
CA ASN A 120 4.85 0.69 -12.62
C ASN A 120 6.17 1.12 -11.97
N GLN A 121 6.96 0.17 -11.45
CA GLN A 121 8.31 0.44 -10.93
C GLN A 121 9.22 1.00 -12.03
N ASP A 122 9.23 0.36 -13.21
CA ASP A 122 10.03 0.79 -14.37
C ASP A 122 9.65 2.19 -14.84
N LYS A 123 8.35 2.49 -14.89
CA LYS A 123 7.87 3.83 -15.22
C LYS A 123 8.32 4.86 -14.19
N ALA A 124 8.24 4.55 -12.90
CA ALA A 124 8.68 5.47 -11.85
C ALA A 124 10.16 5.83 -12.01
N ALA A 125 11.02 4.82 -12.22
CA ALA A 125 12.45 5.04 -12.50
C ALA A 125 12.67 5.84 -13.79
N SER A 126 11.98 5.49 -14.87
CA SER A 126 12.11 6.17 -16.16
C SER A 126 11.70 7.64 -16.09
N TYR A 127 10.63 7.98 -15.36
CA TYR A 127 10.21 9.36 -15.21
C TYR A 127 11.20 10.18 -14.36
N LEU A 128 11.83 9.59 -13.34
CA LEU A 128 12.89 10.26 -12.59
C LEU A 128 14.15 10.49 -13.42
N SER A 129 14.61 9.49 -14.18
CA SER A 129 15.76 9.64 -15.08
C SER A 129 15.53 10.74 -16.10
N LYS A 130 14.37 10.73 -16.78
CA LYS A 130 14.01 11.78 -17.75
C LYS A 130 13.88 13.16 -17.11
N ALA A 131 13.35 13.24 -15.89
CA ALA A 131 13.26 14.51 -15.16
C ALA A 131 14.64 15.06 -14.78
N LYS A 132 15.55 14.18 -14.34
CA LYS A 132 16.95 14.51 -14.04
C LYS A 132 17.68 15.01 -15.29
N GLU A 133 17.53 14.30 -16.41
CA GLU A 133 18.09 14.69 -17.71
C GLU A 133 17.54 16.04 -18.20
N ALA A 134 16.28 16.34 -17.90
CA ALA A 134 15.65 17.63 -18.19
C ALA A 134 16.01 18.75 -17.19
N GLY A 135 16.95 18.51 -16.27
CA GLY A 135 17.40 19.50 -15.28
C GLY A 135 16.39 19.85 -14.20
N GLN A 136 15.37 19.00 -13.99
CA GLN A 136 14.37 19.19 -12.93
C GLN A 136 14.94 18.73 -11.58
N ASP A 137 14.57 19.41 -10.50
CA ASP A 137 14.87 18.94 -9.15
C ASP A 137 14.04 17.68 -8.85
N ILE A 138 14.75 16.56 -8.67
CA ILE A 138 14.18 15.25 -8.37
C ILE A 138 14.41 14.82 -6.92
N SER A 139 15.06 15.62 -6.08
CA SER A 139 15.50 15.21 -4.74
C SER A 139 14.35 14.64 -3.88
N VAL A 140 13.26 15.39 -3.78
CA VAL A 140 12.07 15.00 -3.02
C VAL A 140 11.38 13.78 -3.64
N SER A 141 11.22 13.77 -4.96
CA SER A 141 10.50 12.68 -5.65
C SER A 141 11.32 11.38 -5.65
N SER A 142 12.64 11.45 -5.81
CA SER A 142 13.54 10.29 -5.72
C SER A 142 13.50 9.67 -4.32
N SER A 143 13.57 10.50 -3.27
CA SER A 143 13.43 10.01 -1.89
C SER A 143 12.11 9.29 -1.65
N LYS A 144 10.99 9.86 -2.11
CA LYS A 144 9.66 9.21 -1.99
C LYS A 144 9.54 7.91 -2.76
N VAL A 145 10.07 7.86 -3.99
CA VAL A 145 10.05 6.63 -4.80
C VAL A 145 10.94 5.57 -4.16
N SER A 146 12.11 5.92 -3.63
CA SER A 146 12.96 4.99 -2.89
C SER A 146 12.24 4.45 -1.65
N GLU A 147 11.57 5.31 -0.88
CA GLU A 147 10.82 4.89 0.31
C GLU A 147 9.71 3.89 -0.05
N ALA A 148 8.96 4.14 -1.14
CA ALA A 148 7.95 3.22 -1.64
C ALA A 148 8.57 1.87 -2.03
N PHE A 149 9.70 1.88 -2.74
CA PHE A 149 10.39 0.65 -3.16
C PHE A 149 10.96 -0.14 -1.98
N ASP A 150 11.45 0.55 -0.94
CA ASP A 150 11.93 -0.11 0.27
C ASP A 150 10.77 -0.81 1.01
N LYS A 151 9.59 -0.19 1.09
CA LYS A 151 8.37 -0.84 1.63
C LYS A 151 7.93 -2.04 0.78
N GLU A 152 7.95 -1.91 -0.54
CA GLU A 152 7.64 -3.00 -1.46
C GLU A 152 8.61 -4.18 -1.30
N LEU A 153 9.91 -3.93 -1.14
CA LEU A 153 10.92 -4.96 -0.86
C LEU A 153 10.63 -5.66 0.47
N LEU A 154 10.31 -4.92 1.53
CA LEU A 154 9.96 -5.50 2.82
C LEU A 154 8.76 -6.46 2.69
N LEU A 155 7.72 -6.04 1.98
CA LEU A 155 6.54 -6.88 1.77
C LEU A 155 6.84 -8.09 0.88
N LEU A 156 7.55 -7.93 -0.23
CA LEU A 156 7.90 -9.05 -1.11
C LEU A 156 8.77 -10.11 -0.40
N ASN A 157 9.71 -9.70 0.46
CA ASN A 157 10.48 -10.62 1.29
C ASN A 157 9.61 -11.35 2.32
N SER A 158 8.62 -10.65 2.90
CA SER A 158 7.63 -11.29 3.77
C SER A 158 6.75 -12.29 3.01
N ILE A 159 6.33 -11.95 1.78
CA ILE A 159 5.57 -12.86 0.90
C ILE A 159 6.42 -14.11 0.58
N PHE A 160 7.69 -13.94 0.23
CA PHE A 160 8.60 -15.06 -0.08
C PHE A 160 8.64 -16.12 1.04
N SER A 161 8.59 -15.68 2.29
CA SER A 161 8.60 -16.55 3.47
C SER A 161 7.26 -17.28 3.70
N ARG A 162 6.17 -16.80 3.10
CA ARG A 162 4.79 -17.31 3.31
C ARG A 162 4.25 -18.14 2.14
N VAL A 163 4.88 -18.08 0.97
CA VAL A 163 4.40 -18.76 -0.23
C VAL A 163 4.94 -20.19 -0.39
N ASP A 164 4.18 -21.01 -1.09
CA ASP A 164 4.58 -22.35 -1.51
C ASP A 164 5.82 -22.33 -2.42
N SER A 165 6.58 -23.43 -2.44
CA SER A 165 7.80 -23.56 -3.25
C SER A 165 7.59 -23.25 -4.74
N SER A 166 6.41 -23.55 -5.28
CA SER A 166 6.05 -23.28 -6.68
C SER A 166 6.00 -21.79 -7.03
N GLN A 167 5.79 -20.91 -6.05
CA GLN A 167 5.67 -19.46 -6.24
C GLN A 167 6.95 -18.70 -5.85
N LYS A 168 7.88 -19.36 -5.16
CA LYS A 168 9.11 -18.72 -4.66
C LYS A 168 9.93 -18.07 -5.76
N GLN A 169 10.11 -18.74 -6.90
CA GLN A 169 10.86 -18.17 -8.03
C GLN A 169 10.23 -16.86 -8.52
N THR A 170 8.91 -16.84 -8.68
CA THR A 170 8.18 -15.65 -9.13
C THR A 170 8.34 -14.47 -8.16
N VAL A 171 8.36 -14.73 -6.85
CA VAL A 171 8.62 -13.69 -5.84
C VAL A 171 10.09 -13.25 -5.86
N THR A 172 11.04 -14.19 -6.00
CA THR A 172 12.47 -13.87 -6.16
C THR A 172 12.71 -12.98 -7.37
N ASP A 173 12.10 -13.30 -8.52
CA ASP A 173 12.22 -12.50 -9.74
C ASP A 173 11.66 -11.08 -9.55
N ALA A 174 10.64 -10.91 -8.71
CA ALA A 174 10.10 -9.60 -8.36
C ALA A 174 11.05 -8.80 -7.45
N ILE A 175 11.65 -9.46 -6.46
CA ILE A 175 12.64 -8.85 -5.56
C ILE A 175 13.88 -8.42 -6.35
N SER A 176 14.39 -9.28 -7.22
CA SER A 176 15.55 -8.98 -8.08
C SER A 176 15.26 -7.80 -9.02
N HIS A 177 14.09 -7.80 -9.68
CA HIS A 177 13.65 -6.68 -10.52
C HIS A 177 13.61 -5.37 -9.73
N LEU A 178 12.94 -5.36 -8.58
CA LEU A 178 12.80 -4.16 -7.77
C LEU A 178 14.16 -3.65 -7.25
N THR A 179 15.06 -4.56 -6.88
CA THR A 179 16.42 -4.21 -6.46
C THR A 179 17.20 -3.55 -7.61
N GLU A 180 17.10 -4.11 -8.81
CA GLU A 180 17.72 -3.54 -10.02
C GLU A 180 17.17 -2.14 -10.30
N VAL A 181 15.85 -1.97 -10.32
CA VAL A 181 15.21 -0.69 -10.61
C VAL A 181 15.51 0.35 -9.53
N SER A 182 15.51 -0.03 -8.25
CA SER A 182 15.83 0.85 -7.12
C SER A 182 17.25 1.40 -7.21
N SER A 183 18.21 0.59 -7.67
CA SER A 183 19.61 1.01 -7.88
C SER A 183 19.77 2.13 -8.92
N LYS A 184 18.81 2.29 -9.85
CA LYS A 184 18.85 3.32 -10.91
C LYS A 184 18.37 4.70 -10.41
N ILE A 185 17.75 4.76 -9.23
CA ILE A 185 17.09 5.95 -8.71
C ILE A 185 17.92 6.63 -7.61
N LYS A 186 18.72 5.83 -6.88
CA LYS A 186 19.69 6.30 -5.88
C LYS A 186 20.91 6.94 -6.57
#